data_AF-A0A850G5M5-F1
#
_entry.id   AF-A0A850G5M5-F1
#
_cell.length_a   1.000
_cell.length_b   1.000
_cell.length_c   1.000
_cell.angle_alpha   90.00
_cell.angle_beta   90.00
_cell.angle_gamma   90.00
#
_symmetry.space_group_name_H-M   'P 1'
#
loop_
_entity.id
_entity.type
_entity.pdbx_description
1 polymer ?
#
loop_
_entity_poly.entity_id
_entity_poly.type
_entity_poly.pdbx_seq_one_letter_code
_entity_poly.pdbx_strand_id
1 'polypeptide(L)'
;MADDPISAWETIAAEARTLRGSPDETITRLSARSESVGSTGRELLERYEHELERMRRDHDLRIGQRTRVFVFLVIGALAMGFPLYEQAHFQSRTSAEAYPLYLSSLALMLLSFLGLVVWARESLTRTRINRLVVATVLVTLLSNIAMFAGAWAMGVAPVQIVTQLFLLMGAMVILPSLFVDRRIMVSAGGYLAGFVLAVLFPQWLFVLVAGVNLVLMLVVLVAWWPERLRGKIPERDYRA
;
A
#
# COMPACT_ATOMS: atom_id res chain seq x y z
N MET A 1 18.62 -46.43 -22.69
CA MET A 1 19.03 -45.04 -22.41
C MET A 1 17.90 -44.41 -21.63
N ALA A 2 18.02 -44.34 -20.31
CA ALA A 2 17.05 -43.63 -19.49
C ALA A 2 17.33 -42.14 -19.68
N ASP A 3 16.34 -41.39 -20.14
CA ASP A 3 16.44 -39.94 -20.27
C ASP A 3 16.86 -39.36 -18.92
N ASP A 4 17.94 -38.58 -18.95
CA ASP A 4 18.46 -37.93 -17.75
C ASP A 4 17.35 -37.03 -17.18
N PRO A 5 16.84 -37.29 -15.96
CA PRO A 5 15.76 -36.52 -15.37
C PRO A 5 16.12 -35.03 -15.27
N ILE A 6 17.41 -34.68 -15.21
CA ILE A 6 17.86 -33.28 -15.19
C ILE A 6 17.55 -32.58 -16.53
N SER A 7 17.79 -33.26 -17.66
CA SER A 7 17.52 -32.70 -18.99
C SER A 7 16.03 -32.46 -19.25
N ALA A 8 15.17 -33.35 -18.74
CA ALA A 8 13.72 -33.17 -18.80
C ALA A 8 13.28 -31.93 -18.01
N TRP A 9 13.93 -31.65 -16.87
CA TRP A 9 13.64 -30.48 -16.04
C TRP A 9 14.10 -29.16 -16.64
N GLU A 10 15.30 -29.10 -17.23
CA GLU A 10 15.76 -27.90 -17.92
C GLU A 10 14.81 -27.54 -19.08
N THR A 11 14.29 -28.56 -19.77
CA THR A 11 13.31 -28.38 -20.85
C THR A 11 11.99 -27.81 -20.31
N ILE A 12 11.45 -28.39 -19.23
CA ILE A 12 10.20 -27.90 -18.60
C ILE A 12 10.39 -26.48 -18.04
N ALA A 13 11.52 -26.18 -17.42
CA ALA A 13 11.80 -24.86 -16.83
C ALA A 13 12.11 -23.78 -17.88
N ALA A 14 12.71 -24.14 -19.02
CA ALA A 14 12.87 -23.26 -20.16
C ALA A 14 11.50 -22.96 -20.79
N GLU A 15 10.64 -23.96 -20.91
CA GLU A 15 9.31 -23.83 -21.48
C GLU A 15 8.36 -23.04 -20.55
N ALA A 16 8.39 -23.26 -19.24
CA ALA A 16 7.68 -22.44 -18.26
C ALA A 16 8.08 -20.95 -18.31
N ARG A 17 9.34 -20.66 -18.69
CA ARG A 17 9.83 -19.29 -18.91
C ARG A 17 9.38 -18.69 -20.24
N THR A 18 9.12 -19.50 -21.26
CA THR A 18 8.65 -19.04 -22.58
C THR A 18 7.13 -19.06 -22.71
N LEU A 19 6.41 -19.76 -21.84
CA LEU A 19 4.96 -19.83 -21.79
C LEU A 19 4.35 -18.47 -21.40
N ARG A 20 4.10 -17.65 -22.43
CA ARG A 20 3.07 -16.61 -22.39
C ARG A 20 1.70 -17.28 -22.50
N GLY A 21 1.09 -17.59 -21.36
CA GLY A 21 -0.25 -18.19 -21.28
C GLY A 21 -0.90 -17.87 -19.93
N SER A 22 -2.21 -18.11 -19.80
CA SER A 22 -2.85 -17.97 -18.48
C SER A 22 -2.31 -19.04 -17.53
N PRO A 23 -2.20 -18.79 -16.21
CA PRO A 23 -1.70 -19.77 -15.24
C PRO A 23 -2.40 -21.14 -15.33
N ASP A 24 -3.69 -21.14 -15.67
CA ASP A 24 -4.50 -22.36 -15.79
C ASP A 24 -4.09 -23.20 -17.00
N GLU A 25 -3.69 -22.58 -18.11
CA GLU A 25 -3.15 -23.30 -19.28
C GLU A 25 -1.78 -23.91 -18.98
N THR A 26 -0.94 -23.20 -18.23
CA THR A 26 0.38 -23.69 -17.80
C THR A 26 0.23 -24.89 -16.88
N ILE A 27 -0.69 -24.84 -15.90
CA ILE A 27 -1.00 -25.98 -15.01
C ILE A 27 -1.51 -27.18 -15.82
N THR A 28 -2.45 -26.96 -16.74
CA THR A 28 -3.04 -28.04 -17.57
C THR A 28 -1.99 -28.72 -18.46
N ARG A 29 -1.03 -27.96 -19.00
CA ARG A 29 0.08 -28.52 -19.80
C ARG A 29 1.10 -29.26 -18.93
N LEU A 30 1.37 -28.74 -17.73
CA LEU A 30 2.26 -29.39 -16.78
C LEU A 30 1.65 -30.69 -16.22
N SER A 31 0.34 -30.75 -16.00
CA SER A 31 -0.35 -31.96 -15.53
C SER A 31 -0.36 -33.07 -16.58
N ALA A 32 -0.64 -32.75 -17.85
CA ALA A 32 -0.57 -33.72 -18.94
C ALA A 32 0.84 -34.30 -19.14
N ARG A 33 1.88 -33.51 -18.86
CA ARG A 33 3.28 -33.94 -18.99
C ARG A 33 3.79 -34.64 -17.72
N SER A 34 3.36 -34.26 -16.53
CA SER A 34 3.74 -34.93 -15.29
C SER A 34 3.26 -36.39 -15.28
N GLU A 35 2.10 -36.68 -15.88
CA GLU A 35 1.60 -38.05 -16.10
C GLU A 35 2.55 -38.88 -16.97
N SER A 36 3.23 -38.27 -17.95
CA SER A 36 4.25 -38.95 -18.76
C SER A 36 5.60 -39.16 -18.07
N VAL A 37 5.91 -38.37 -17.03
CA VAL A 37 7.20 -38.38 -16.30
C VAL A 37 7.16 -39.25 -15.03
N GLY A 38 5.99 -39.77 -14.65
CA GLY A 38 5.82 -40.66 -13.50
C GLY A 38 5.80 -39.92 -12.15
N SER A 39 6.21 -40.58 -11.07
CA SER A 39 6.09 -40.06 -9.69
C SER A 39 6.85 -38.75 -9.46
N THR A 40 8.03 -38.59 -10.06
CA THR A 40 8.84 -37.36 -9.97
C THR A 40 8.14 -36.14 -10.57
N GLY A 41 7.38 -36.33 -11.66
CA GLY A 41 6.60 -35.26 -12.27
C GLY A 41 5.45 -34.81 -11.36
N ARG A 42 4.77 -35.76 -10.70
CA ARG A 42 3.66 -35.46 -9.77
C ARG A 42 4.13 -34.69 -8.54
N GLU A 43 5.23 -35.10 -7.91
CA GLU A 43 5.77 -34.39 -6.74
C GLU A 43 6.13 -32.93 -7.05
N LEU A 44 6.64 -32.67 -8.26
CA LEU A 44 7.02 -31.31 -8.66
C LEU A 44 5.82 -30.46 -9.06
N LEU A 45 4.79 -31.05 -9.65
CA LEU A 45 3.51 -30.38 -9.86
C LEU A 45 2.87 -30.00 -8.52
N GLU A 46 2.82 -30.91 -7.55
CA GLU A 46 2.28 -30.63 -6.21
C GLU A 46 3.04 -29.49 -5.51
N ARG A 47 4.38 -29.47 -5.62
CA ARG A 47 5.20 -28.36 -5.10
C ARG A 47 4.87 -27.03 -5.78
N TYR A 48 4.70 -27.05 -7.10
CA TYR A 48 4.38 -25.85 -7.88
C TYR A 48 2.98 -25.32 -7.55
N GLU A 49 1.99 -26.21 -7.42
CA GLU A 49 0.63 -25.86 -6.99
C GLU A 49 0.64 -25.27 -5.58
N HIS A 50 1.35 -25.89 -4.63
CA HIS A 50 1.53 -25.35 -3.29
C HIS A 50 2.20 -23.97 -3.28
N GLU A 51 3.19 -23.76 -4.14
CA GLU A 51 3.86 -22.47 -4.28
C GLU A 51 2.93 -21.40 -4.87
N LEU A 52 2.17 -21.73 -5.91
CA LEU A 52 1.16 -20.85 -6.49
C LEU A 52 0.06 -20.50 -5.50
N GLU A 53 -0.45 -21.47 -4.74
CA GLU A 53 -1.44 -21.23 -3.69
C GLU A 53 -0.88 -20.34 -2.58
N ARG A 54 0.39 -20.52 -2.22
CA ARG A 54 1.07 -19.65 -1.26
C ARG A 54 1.19 -18.22 -1.80
N MET A 55 1.64 -18.06 -3.05
CA MET A 55 1.71 -16.74 -3.70
C MET A 55 0.34 -16.08 -3.81
N ARG A 56 -0.71 -16.86 -4.15
CA ARG A 56 -2.09 -16.37 -4.22
C ARG A 56 -2.60 -15.92 -2.86
N ARG A 57 -2.35 -16.69 -1.80
CA ARG A 57 -2.68 -16.32 -0.41
C ARG A 57 -1.93 -15.06 0.03
N ASP A 58 -0.66 -14.91 -0.35
CA ASP A 58 0.15 -13.74 -0.01
C ASP A 58 -0.33 -12.44 -0.68
N HIS A 59 -1.04 -12.56 -1.81
CA HIS A 59 -1.65 -11.44 -2.54
C HIS A 59 -3.17 -11.30 -2.32
N ASP A 60 -3.77 -12.12 -1.45
CA ASP A 60 -5.20 -12.02 -1.17
C ASP A 60 -5.50 -10.81 -0.28
N LEU A 61 -6.10 -9.79 -0.90
CA LEU A 61 -6.52 -8.54 -0.26
C LEU A 61 -7.66 -8.74 0.77
N ARG A 62 -8.33 -9.89 0.78
CA ARG A 62 -9.43 -10.16 1.72
C ARG A 62 -8.92 -10.48 3.13
N ILE A 63 -7.68 -10.95 3.23
CA ILE A 63 -7.06 -11.31 4.52
C ILE A 63 -6.71 -10.03 5.30
N GLY A 64 -7.33 -9.86 6.47
CA GLY A 64 -7.09 -8.69 7.33
C GLY A 64 -7.75 -7.39 6.83
N GLN A 65 -8.69 -7.49 5.89
CA GLN A 65 -9.34 -6.33 5.26
C GLN A 65 -10.00 -5.38 6.27
N ARG A 66 -10.73 -5.91 7.27
CA ARG A 66 -11.38 -5.11 8.32
C ARG A 66 -10.37 -4.33 9.15
N THR A 67 -9.30 -4.99 9.60
CA THR A 67 -8.24 -4.39 10.41
C THR A 67 -7.54 -3.28 9.64
N ARG A 68 -7.24 -3.52 8.36
CA ARG A 68 -6.64 -2.51 7.49
C ARG A 68 -7.54 -1.29 7.33
N VAL A 69 -8.82 -1.49 6.99
CA VAL A 69 -9.79 -0.39 6.87
C VAL A 69 -9.86 0.43 8.17
N PHE A 70 -9.93 -0.23 9.33
CA PHE A 70 -9.92 0.44 10.63
C PHE A 70 -8.64 1.28 10.84
N VAL A 71 -7.47 0.70 10.58
CA VAL A 71 -6.19 1.42 10.71
C VAL A 71 -6.14 2.63 9.78
N PHE A 72 -6.59 2.49 8.53
CA PHE A 72 -6.65 3.61 7.58
C PHE A 72 -7.67 4.67 7.97
N LEU A 73 -8.78 4.31 8.62
CA LEU A 73 -9.73 5.28 9.17
C LEU A 73 -9.08 6.11 10.27
N VAL A 74 -8.41 5.46 11.22
CA VAL A 74 -7.75 6.17 12.32
C VAL A 74 -6.64 7.07 11.81
N ILE A 75 -5.74 6.56 10.97
CA ILE A 75 -4.63 7.33 10.42
C ILE A 75 -5.11 8.41 9.45
N GLY A 76 -6.10 8.11 8.61
CA GLY A 76 -6.71 9.09 7.70
C GLY A 76 -7.39 10.22 8.45
N ALA A 77 -8.08 9.92 9.55
CA ALA A 77 -8.68 10.93 10.43
C ALA A 77 -7.61 11.81 11.08
N LEU A 78 -6.49 11.25 11.55
CA LEU A 78 -5.36 12.02 12.08
C LEU A 78 -4.71 12.90 11.00
N ALA A 79 -4.47 12.34 9.81
CA ALA A 79 -3.88 13.05 8.67
C ALA A 79 -4.76 14.18 8.13
N MET A 80 -6.07 14.10 8.34
CA MET A 80 -7.01 15.19 8.05
C MET A 80 -7.12 16.17 9.23
N GLY A 81 -7.15 15.66 10.46
CA GLY A 81 -7.37 16.44 11.67
C GLY A 81 -6.18 17.33 12.02
N PHE A 82 -4.94 16.84 11.91
CA PHE A 82 -3.76 17.63 12.26
C PHE A 82 -3.59 18.89 11.41
N PRO A 83 -3.68 18.87 10.07
CA PRO A 83 -3.62 20.10 9.27
C PRO A 83 -4.73 21.09 9.62
N LEU A 84 -5.94 20.63 9.92
CA LEU A 84 -7.04 21.51 10.35
C LEU A 84 -6.78 22.13 11.73
N TYR A 85 -6.23 21.35 12.66
CA TYR A 85 -5.79 21.84 13.95
C TYR A 85 -4.66 22.87 13.80
N GLU A 86 -3.68 22.59 12.94
CA GLU A 86 -2.58 23.50 12.60
C GLU A 86 -3.11 24.80 12.00
N GLN A 87 -4.04 24.76 11.03
CA GLN A 87 -4.67 25.95 10.45
C GLN A 87 -5.23 26.89 11.53
N ALA A 88 -5.94 26.33 12.52
CA ALA A 88 -6.55 27.10 13.60
C ALA A 88 -5.52 27.75 14.54
N HIS A 89 -4.30 27.21 14.59
CA HIS A 89 -3.24 27.67 15.50
C HIS A 89 -2.05 28.35 14.79
N PHE A 90 -2.00 28.31 13.45
CA PHE A 90 -0.87 28.78 12.65
C PHE A 90 -0.96 30.27 12.29
N GLN A 91 -2.17 30.84 12.20
CA GLN A 91 -2.38 32.22 11.71
C GLN A 91 -1.66 33.30 12.55
N SER A 92 -1.15 32.98 13.74
CA SER A 92 -0.46 33.91 14.62
C SER A 92 0.97 33.50 15.00
N ARG A 93 1.54 32.44 14.39
CA ARG A 93 2.82 31.86 14.83
C ARG A 93 3.99 32.23 13.94
N THR A 94 5.15 32.40 14.57
CA THR A 94 6.43 32.52 13.87
C THR A 94 6.93 31.16 13.38
N SER A 95 7.88 31.14 12.44
CA SER A 95 8.49 29.89 11.96
C SER A 95 9.07 29.03 13.08
N ALA A 96 9.64 29.66 14.13
CA ALA A 96 10.21 28.97 15.28
C ALA A 96 9.17 28.20 16.10
N GLU A 97 7.91 28.64 16.09
CA GLU A 97 6.81 28.02 16.83
C GLU A 97 6.02 27.00 15.98
N ALA A 98 6.10 27.12 14.65
CA ALA A 98 5.43 26.24 13.70
C ALA A 98 6.07 24.85 13.62
N TYR A 99 7.40 24.77 13.47
CA TYR A 99 8.09 23.51 13.29
C TYR A 99 7.93 22.53 14.48
N PRO A 100 8.03 22.96 15.74
CA PRO A 100 7.75 22.08 16.88
C PRO A 100 6.32 21.51 16.84
N LEU A 101 5.34 22.30 16.40
CA LEU A 101 3.96 21.85 16.26
C LEU A 101 3.81 20.77 15.18
N TYR A 102 4.43 20.96 14.01
CA TYR A 102 4.39 19.96 12.94
C TYR A 102 5.10 18.67 13.31
N LEU A 103 6.30 18.78 13.88
CA LEU A 103 7.09 17.63 14.27
C LEU A 103 6.42 16.84 15.39
N SER A 104 5.80 17.51 16.38
CA SER A 104 5.03 16.83 17.42
C SER A 104 3.77 16.15 16.87
N SER A 105 3.06 16.77 15.91
CA SER A 105 1.91 16.16 15.23
C SER A 105 2.31 14.92 14.43
N LEU A 106 3.40 14.99 13.67
CA LEU A 106 3.96 13.86 12.93
C LEU A 106 4.47 12.74 13.85
N ALA A 107 5.13 13.10 14.95
CA ALA A 107 5.59 12.14 15.96
C ALA A 107 4.40 11.43 16.62
N LEU A 108 3.34 12.17 16.98
CA LEU A 108 2.12 11.60 17.53
C LEU A 108 1.43 10.67 16.53
N MET A 109 1.38 11.05 15.26
CA MET A 109 0.85 10.20 14.18
C MET A 109 1.67 8.90 14.04
N LEU A 110 3.00 9.00 14.07
CA LEU A 110 3.90 7.85 14.02
C LEU A 110 3.73 6.93 15.23
N LEU A 111 3.69 7.47 16.44
CA LEU A 111 3.48 6.69 17.66
C LEU A 111 2.11 6.01 17.65
N SER A 112 1.06 6.72 17.20
CA SER A 112 -0.28 6.16 17.03
C SER A 112 -0.28 5.01 16.03
N PHE A 113 0.42 5.18 14.89
CA PHE A 113 0.54 4.13 13.89
C PHE A 113 1.32 2.92 14.40
N LEU A 114 2.44 3.13 15.09
CA LEU A 114 3.21 2.04 15.72
C LEU A 114 2.37 1.30 16.76
N GLY A 115 1.59 2.02 17.58
CA GLY A 115 0.63 1.44 18.51
C GLY A 115 -0.40 0.54 17.80
N LEU A 116 -0.97 1.01 16.69
CA LEU A 116 -1.87 0.22 15.85
C LEU A 116 -1.19 -1.01 15.23
N VAL A 117 0.06 -0.89 14.79
CA VAL A 117 0.84 -2.00 14.23
C VAL A 117 1.13 -3.06 15.28
N VAL A 118 1.49 -2.66 16.50
CA VAL A 118 1.70 -3.59 17.63
C VAL A 118 0.39 -4.26 18.01
N TRP A 119 -0.70 -3.50 18.13
CA TRP A 119 -2.03 -4.02 18.46
C TRP A 119 -2.55 -5.00 17.40
N ALA A 120 -2.42 -4.67 16.12
CA ALA A 120 -2.91 -5.48 15.00
C ALA A 120 -1.82 -6.37 14.38
N ARG A 121 -0.73 -6.67 15.11
CA ARG A 121 0.47 -7.35 14.57
C ARG A 121 0.13 -8.62 13.81
N GLU A 122 -0.71 -9.48 14.38
CA GLU A 122 -1.09 -10.77 13.77
C GLU A 122 -1.88 -10.63 12.46
N SER A 123 -2.61 -9.53 12.29
CA SER A 123 -3.39 -9.23 11.09
C SER A 123 -2.52 -8.54 10.02
N LEU A 124 -1.71 -7.56 10.43
CA LEU A 124 -0.92 -6.73 9.53
C LEU A 124 0.37 -7.40 9.04
N THR A 125 0.90 -8.39 9.75
CA THR A 125 2.12 -9.10 9.31
C THR A 125 1.82 -10.32 8.42
N ARG A 126 0.55 -10.72 8.31
CA ARG A 126 0.14 -11.99 7.68
C ARG A 126 0.45 -12.07 6.19
N THR A 127 0.09 -11.06 5.42
CA THR A 127 0.27 -11.05 3.96
C THR A 127 1.39 -10.11 3.53
N ARG A 128 1.98 -10.37 2.35
CA ARG A 128 2.99 -9.49 1.76
C ARG A 128 2.44 -8.08 1.53
N ILE A 129 1.18 -7.98 1.10
CA ILE A 129 0.51 -6.70 0.89
C ILE A 129 0.39 -5.91 2.19
N ASN A 130 -0.03 -6.53 3.30
CA ASN A 130 -0.18 -5.81 4.56
C ASN A 130 1.20 -5.32 5.06
N ARG A 131 2.25 -6.13 4.93
CA ARG A 131 3.62 -5.71 5.28
C ARG A 131 4.10 -4.55 4.40
N LEU A 132 3.84 -4.60 3.09
CA LEU A 132 4.17 -3.52 2.17
C LEU A 132 3.45 -2.22 2.55
N VAL A 133 2.14 -2.31 2.82
CA VAL A 133 1.32 -1.16 3.25
C VAL A 133 1.85 -0.56 4.55
N VAL A 134 2.17 -1.39 5.55
CA VAL A 134 2.78 -0.92 6.81
C VAL A 134 4.12 -0.21 6.55
N ALA A 135 4.98 -0.83 5.73
CA ALA A 135 6.28 -0.25 5.37
C ALA A 135 6.11 1.11 4.65
N THR A 136 5.18 1.21 3.70
CA THR A 136 4.86 2.46 3.01
C THR A 136 4.46 3.55 3.99
N VAL A 137 3.53 3.27 4.91
CA VAL A 137 3.08 4.27 5.90
C VAL A 137 4.23 4.69 6.82
N LEU A 138 5.04 3.74 7.31
CA LEU A 138 6.22 4.07 8.14
C LEU A 138 7.22 4.94 7.39
N VAL A 139 7.60 4.54 6.17
CA VAL A 139 8.56 5.30 5.34
C VAL A 139 8.01 6.69 5.05
N THR A 140 6.71 6.82 4.77
CA THR A 140 6.06 8.11 4.54
C THR A 140 6.15 9.01 5.76
N LEU A 141 5.81 8.51 6.95
CA LEU A 141 5.86 9.28 8.20
C LEU A 141 7.30 9.69 8.56
N LEU A 142 8.26 8.77 8.44
CA LEU A 142 9.67 9.06 8.68
C LEU A 142 10.21 10.09 7.68
N SER A 143 9.83 9.98 6.40
CA SER A 143 10.22 10.93 5.36
C SER A 143 9.64 12.32 5.62
N ASN A 144 8.40 12.41 6.12
CA ASN A 144 7.83 13.69 6.56
C ASN A 144 8.63 14.29 7.72
N ILE A 145 8.91 13.52 8.76
CA ILE A 145 9.68 14.00 9.91
C ILE A 145 11.06 14.49 9.45
N ALA A 146 11.76 13.72 8.62
CA ALA A 146 13.06 14.10 8.07
C ALA A 146 12.97 15.39 7.22
N MET A 147 11.94 15.49 6.37
CA MET A 147 11.72 16.67 5.52
C MET A 147 11.47 17.93 6.36
N PHE A 148 10.58 17.88 7.36
CA PHE A 148 10.30 19.03 8.24
C PHE A 148 11.49 19.37 9.14
N ALA A 149 12.19 18.40 9.70
CA ALA A 149 13.38 18.64 10.52
C ALA A 149 14.52 19.27 9.69
N GLY A 150 14.75 18.77 8.48
CA GLY A 150 15.73 19.34 7.55
C GLY A 150 15.38 20.76 7.12
N ALA A 151 14.10 21.00 6.78
CA ALA A 151 13.61 22.34 6.43
C ALA A 151 13.77 23.34 7.59
N TRP A 152 13.50 22.91 8.82
CA TRP A 152 13.73 23.72 10.00
C TRP A 152 15.20 24.09 10.17
N ALA A 153 16.10 23.11 10.06
CA ALA A 153 17.55 23.33 10.18
C ALA A 153 18.09 24.27 9.09
N MET A 154 17.48 24.27 7.89
CA MET A 154 17.84 25.16 6.78
C MET A 154 17.16 26.54 6.86
N GLY A 155 16.27 26.78 7.83
CA GLY A 155 15.53 28.04 7.92
C GLY A 155 14.50 28.25 6.79
N VAL A 156 14.04 27.17 6.15
CA VAL A 156 13.03 27.23 5.10
C VAL A 156 11.71 27.71 5.69
N ALA A 157 10.95 28.51 4.94
CA ALA A 157 9.66 28.98 5.42
C ALA A 157 8.66 27.80 5.53
N PRO A 158 7.89 27.69 6.63
CA PRO A 158 6.91 26.61 6.84
C PRO A 158 5.94 26.40 5.66
N VAL A 159 5.44 27.50 5.08
CA VAL A 159 4.53 27.46 3.92
C VAL A 159 5.17 26.77 2.72
N GLN A 160 6.46 27.01 2.46
CA GLN A 160 7.17 26.39 1.35
C GLN A 160 7.25 24.88 1.55
N ILE A 161 7.63 24.41 2.74
CA ILE A 161 7.78 22.97 2.98
C ILE A 161 6.45 22.22 2.99
N VAL A 162 5.39 22.84 3.55
CA VAL A 162 4.03 22.27 3.49
C VAL A 162 3.49 22.25 2.05
N THR A 163 3.91 23.17 1.19
CA THR A 163 3.59 23.09 -0.25
C THR A 163 4.33 21.93 -0.92
N GLN A 164 5.61 21.69 -0.60
CA GLN A 164 6.38 20.55 -1.13
C GLN A 164 5.86 19.20 -0.64
N LEU A 165 5.18 19.16 0.52
CA LEU A 165 4.54 17.97 1.07
C LEU A 165 3.62 17.27 0.07
N PHE A 166 2.90 18.03 -0.76
CA PHE A 166 2.02 17.45 -1.78
C PHE A 166 2.79 16.59 -2.79
N LEU A 167 3.97 17.02 -3.22
CA LEU A 167 4.80 16.26 -4.15
C LEU A 167 5.36 15.00 -3.50
N LEU A 168 5.86 15.11 -2.27
CA LEU A 168 6.34 13.96 -1.50
C LEU A 168 5.22 12.93 -1.29
N MET A 169 4.04 13.36 -0.85
CA MET A 169 2.90 12.48 -0.64
C MET A 169 2.40 11.86 -1.95
N GLY A 170 2.34 12.65 -3.04
CA GLY A 170 2.01 12.15 -4.36
C GLY A 170 2.94 11.01 -4.79
N ALA A 171 4.25 11.19 -4.65
CA ALA A 171 5.24 10.14 -4.95
C ALA A 171 5.07 8.89 -4.06
N MET A 172 4.86 9.08 -2.75
CA MET A 172 4.66 7.98 -1.80
C MET A 172 3.37 7.21 -2.03
N VAL A 173 2.36 7.81 -2.66
CA VAL A 173 1.10 7.15 -3.04
C VAL A 173 1.21 6.44 -4.38
N ILE A 174 1.97 6.99 -5.35
CA ILE A 174 2.15 6.38 -6.68
C ILE A 174 2.81 5.01 -6.56
N LEU A 175 3.94 4.90 -5.86
CA LEU A 175 4.71 3.65 -5.78
C LEU A 175 3.87 2.45 -5.31
N PRO A 176 3.17 2.48 -4.16
CA PRO A 176 2.34 1.35 -3.73
C PRO A 176 1.10 1.15 -4.62
N SER A 177 0.58 2.20 -5.27
CA SER A 177 -0.59 2.04 -6.16
C SER A 177 -0.30 1.14 -7.37
N LEU A 178 0.96 1.08 -7.82
CA LEU A 178 1.38 0.21 -8.92
C LEU A 178 1.38 -1.28 -8.53
N PHE A 179 1.57 -1.59 -7.24
CA PHE A 179 1.71 -2.96 -6.75
C PHE A 179 0.49 -3.47 -5.97
N VAL A 180 -0.29 -2.57 -5.37
CA VAL A 180 -1.38 -2.94 -4.46
C VAL A 180 -2.76 -2.77 -5.10
N ASP A 181 -3.08 -1.54 -5.53
CA ASP A 181 -4.37 -1.24 -6.16
C ASP A 181 -4.27 0.06 -6.99
N ARG A 182 -4.50 -0.08 -8.31
CA ARG A 182 -4.42 1.03 -9.27
C ARG A 182 -5.44 2.14 -8.99
N ARG A 183 -6.55 1.86 -8.30
CA ARG A 183 -7.58 2.87 -7.94
C ARG A 183 -7.00 3.96 -7.04
N ILE A 184 -5.97 3.64 -6.26
CA ILE A 184 -5.26 4.58 -5.39
C ILE A 184 -4.53 5.67 -6.20
N MET A 185 -4.28 5.47 -7.50
CA MET A 185 -3.71 6.50 -8.38
C MET A 185 -4.56 7.79 -8.44
N VAL A 186 -5.86 7.71 -8.19
CA VAL A 186 -6.75 8.89 -8.11
C VAL A 186 -6.25 9.84 -7.02
N SER A 187 -5.82 9.30 -5.88
CA SER A 187 -5.30 10.09 -4.76
C SER A 187 -3.98 10.78 -5.11
N ALA A 188 -3.11 10.14 -5.90
CA ALA A 188 -1.90 10.78 -6.40
C ALA A 188 -2.22 11.99 -7.31
N GLY A 189 -3.25 11.86 -8.17
CA GLY A 189 -3.79 12.99 -8.91
C GLY A 189 -4.34 14.10 -8.00
N GLY A 190 -5.00 13.73 -6.90
CA GLY A 190 -5.42 14.65 -5.85
C GLY A 190 -4.27 15.44 -5.23
N TYR A 191 -3.15 14.78 -4.90
CA TYR A 191 -1.97 15.47 -4.38
C TYR A 191 -1.32 16.40 -5.42
N LEU A 192 -1.24 16.01 -6.69
CA LEU A 192 -0.74 16.89 -7.76
C LEU A 192 -1.62 18.12 -7.96
N ALA A 193 -2.94 17.94 -7.98
CA ALA A 193 -3.89 19.05 -8.03
C ALA A 193 -3.77 19.94 -6.78
N GLY A 194 -3.63 19.32 -5.60
CA GLY A 194 -3.40 20.01 -4.33
C GLY A 194 -2.14 20.85 -4.33
N PHE A 195 -1.05 20.38 -4.94
CA PHE A 195 0.19 21.16 -5.12
C PHE A 195 -0.07 22.42 -5.95
N VAL A 196 -0.70 22.29 -7.12
CA VAL A 196 -1.03 23.44 -7.98
C VAL A 196 -1.92 24.44 -7.25
N LEU A 197 -2.96 23.96 -6.57
CA LEU A 197 -3.87 24.80 -5.80
C LEU A 197 -3.17 25.48 -4.62
N ALA A 198 -2.26 24.79 -3.95
CA ALA A 198 -1.48 25.34 -2.84
C ALA A 198 -0.55 26.48 -3.29
N VAL A 199 0.03 26.37 -4.49
CA VAL A 199 0.83 27.43 -5.11
C VAL A 199 -0.03 28.64 -5.47
N LEU A 200 -1.21 28.42 -6.05
CA LEU A 200 -2.12 29.49 -6.47
C LEU A 200 -2.84 30.17 -5.29
N PHE A 201 -3.11 29.41 -4.22
CA PHE A 201 -3.95 29.83 -3.11
C PHE A 201 -3.33 29.42 -1.75
N PRO A 202 -2.17 29.97 -1.37
CA PRO A 202 -1.43 29.57 -0.17
C PRO A 202 -2.21 29.81 1.14
N GLN A 203 -3.20 30.71 1.16
CA GLN A 203 -4.06 30.94 2.31
C GLN A 203 -4.96 29.74 2.65
N TRP A 204 -5.19 28.84 1.69
CA TRP A 204 -5.98 27.62 1.85
C TRP A 204 -5.11 26.37 2.06
N LEU A 205 -3.80 26.53 2.24
CA LEU A 205 -2.82 25.43 2.23
C LEU A 205 -3.22 24.24 3.11
N PHE A 206 -3.50 24.46 4.38
CA PHE A 206 -3.82 23.37 5.31
C PHE A 206 -5.19 22.73 5.03
N VAL A 207 -6.16 23.52 4.55
CA VAL A 207 -7.45 23.01 4.10
C VAL A 207 -7.27 22.12 2.86
N LEU A 208 -6.40 22.52 1.93
CA LEU A 208 -6.04 21.71 0.77
C LEU A 208 -5.34 20.41 1.20
N VAL A 209 -4.40 20.47 2.15
CA VAL A 209 -3.74 19.26 2.71
C VAL A 209 -4.79 18.33 3.33
N ALA A 210 -5.70 18.84 4.16
CA ALA A 210 -6.77 18.04 4.74
C ALA A 210 -7.69 17.44 3.66
N GLY A 211 -8.03 18.23 2.64
CA GLY A 211 -8.86 17.81 1.51
C GLY A 211 -8.24 16.68 0.70
N VAL A 212 -6.95 16.74 0.36
CA VAL A 212 -6.28 15.66 -0.38
C VAL A 212 -6.12 14.39 0.47
N ASN A 213 -5.91 14.52 1.78
CA ASN A 213 -5.89 13.38 2.70
C ASN A 213 -7.29 12.74 2.84
N LEU A 214 -8.36 13.55 2.81
CA LEU A 214 -9.74 13.04 2.75
C LEU A 214 -9.98 12.26 1.45
N VAL A 215 -9.54 12.78 0.30
CA VAL A 215 -9.61 12.05 -0.98
C VAL A 215 -8.86 10.73 -0.89
N LEU A 216 -7.63 10.72 -0.36
CA LEU A 216 -6.86 9.50 -0.14
C LEU A 216 -7.63 8.49 0.73
N MET A 217 -8.15 8.95 1.86
CA MET A 217 -8.93 8.12 2.78
C MET A 217 -10.14 7.51 2.08
N LEU A 218 -10.96 8.32 1.39
CA LEU A 218 -12.16 7.84 0.70
C LEU A 218 -11.82 6.83 -0.41
N VAL A 219 -10.78 7.11 -1.21
CA VAL A 219 -10.34 6.20 -2.28
C VAL A 219 -9.89 4.85 -1.69
N VAL A 220 -9.09 4.87 -0.62
CA VAL A 220 -8.64 3.64 0.05
C VAL A 220 -9.81 2.87 0.67
N LEU A 221 -10.75 3.57 1.29
CA LEU A 221 -11.96 2.96 1.86
C LEU A 221 -12.81 2.29 0.80
N VAL A 222 -13.05 2.96 -0.34
CA VAL A 222 -13.82 2.40 -1.44
C VAL A 222 -13.09 1.24 -2.10
N ALA A 223 -11.78 1.36 -2.29
CA ALA A 223 -10.95 0.31 -2.86
C ALA A 223 -10.97 -0.95 -1.99
N TRP A 224 -10.83 -0.80 -0.68
CA TRP A 224 -10.63 -1.90 0.25
C TRP A 224 -11.81 -2.19 1.17
N TRP A 225 -13.01 -1.68 0.87
CA TRP A 225 -14.19 -1.91 1.68
C TRP A 225 -14.49 -3.42 1.81
N PRO A 226 -14.77 -3.96 3.02
CA PRO A 226 -14.96 -5.39 3.23
C PRO A 226 -16.08 -5.97 2.35
N GLU A 227 -15.75 -6.96 1.51
CA GLU A 227 -16.76 -7.60 0.63
C GLU A 227 -17.89 -8.25 1.43
N ARG A 228 -17.59 -8.79 2.62
CA ARG A 228 -18.60 -9.34 3.54
C ARG A 228 -19.66 -8.32 3.97
N LEU A 229 -19.37 -7.03 3.88
CA LEU A 229 -20.31 -5.95 4.20
C LEU A 229 -21.05 -5.44 2.95
N ARG A 230 -20.69 -5.90 1.75
CA ARG A 230 -21.34 -5.52 0.48
C ARG A 230 -22.55 -6.39 0.12
N GLY A 231 -22.89 -7.41 0.92
CA GLY A 231 -24.06 -8.27 0.73
C GLY A 231 -23.73 -9.76 0.80
N LYS A 232 -24.70 -10.62 0.41
CA LYS A 232 -24.49 -12.07 0.32
C LYS A 232 -23.36 -12.34 -0.68
N ILE A 233 -22.29 -12.97 -0.20
CA ILE A 233 -21.24 -13.49 -1.05
C ILE A 233 -21.90 -14.59 -1.90
N PRO A 234 -21.90 -14.51 -3.23
CA PRO A 234 -22.29 -15.65 -4.05
C PRO A 234 -21.41 -16.82 -3.62
N GLU A 235 -22.02 -17.88 -3.11
CA GLU A 235 -21.32 -19.13 -2.86
C GLU A 235 -20.69 -19.50 -4.19
N ARG A 236 -19.36 -19.42 -4.28
CA ARG A 236 -18.66 -19.98 -5.42
C ARG A 236 -18.87 -21.47 -5.27
N ASP A 237 -19.64 -22.04 -6.19
CA ASP A 237 -19.81 -23.48 -6.29
C ASP A 237 -18.43 -24.08 -6.58
N TYR A 238 -17.74 -24.52 -5.53
CA TYR A 238 -16.47 -25.26 -5.64
C TYR A 238 -16.73 -26.75 -5.95
N ARG A 239 -17.95 -27.07 -6.41
CA ARG A 239 -18.37 -28.39 -6.86
C ARG A 239 -18.52 -28.38 -8.38
N ALA A 240 -17.41 -28.37 -9.10
CA ALA A 240 -17.36 -28.73 -10.51
C ALA A 240 -15.99 -29.33 -10.81
#